data_AF-A0A3D4CXN5-F1
#
_entry.id   AF-A0A3D4CXN5-F1
#
_cell.length_a   1.000
_cell.length_b   1.000
_cell.length_c   1.000
_cell.angle_alpha   90.00
_cell.angle_beta   90.00
_cell.angle_gamma   90.00
#
_symmetry.space_group_name_H-M   'P 1'
#
loop_
_entity.id
_entity.type
_entity.pdbx_description
1 polymer ?
#
loop_
_entity_poly.entity_id
_entity_poly.type
_entity_poly.pdbx_seq_one_letter_code
_entity_poly.pdbx_strand_id
1 'polypeptide(L)'
;MKPNPLFILFLCAVTSLPAEDEWRPGNAPRTLPPEMFQVDPSLEVTVWATTPQLYNPTNMDIDHKGRIWVTEGVNYRGNKGQRPAGDRVVVLQDTDGDGKCDHSHTFVQETGFIAPLGIAVFDNIVYVSQPPDLLAYTDVNRDL
;
A
#
# COMPACT_ATOMS: atom_id res chain seq x y z
N MET A 1 25.89 -22.42 -50.08
CA MET A 1 24.96 -22.64 -48.96
C MET A 1 25.19 -21.54 -47.94
N LYS A 2 24.22 -20.66 -47.70
CA LYS A 2 24.30 -19.59 -46.68
C LYS A 2 23.59 -20.08 -45.40
N PRO A 3 24.16 -19.86 -44.20
CA PRO A 3 23.52 -20.29 -42.95
C PRO A 3 22.30 -19.41 -42.61
N ASN A 4 21.21 -20.06 -42.18
CA ASN A 4 19.99 -19.42 -41.68
C ASN A 4 20.27 -18.73 -40.34
N PRO A 5 19.79 -17.50 -40.09
CA PRO A 5 19.86 -16.89 -38.77
C PRO A 5 18.78 -17.52 -37.89
N LEU A 6 19.20 -18.11 -36.78
CA LEU A 6 18.33 -18.63 -35.73
C LEU A 6 17.68 -17.43 -35.02
N PHE A 7 16.39 -17.19 -35.27
CA PHE A 7 15.59 -16.23 -34.52
C PHE A 7 15.34 -16.81 -33.12
N ILE A 8 16.03 -16.28 -32.11
CA ILE A 8 15.73 -16.59 -30.70
C ILE A 8 14.50 -15.76 -30.32
N LEU A 9 13.35 -16.42 -30.18
CA LEU A 9 12.15 -15.82 -29.61
C LEU A 9 12.36 -15.72 -28.09
N PHE A 10 12.56 -14.52 -27.56
CA PHE A 10 12.50 -14.27 -26.13
C PHE A 10 11.04 -14.34 -25.70
N LEU A 11 10.65 -15.44 -25.06
CA LEU A 11 9.34 -15.57 -24.44
C LEU A 11 9.38 -14.75 -23.13
N CYS A 12 8.94 -13.49 -23.16
CA CYS A 12 8.61 -12.76 -21.94
C CYS A 12 7.44 -13.49 -21.27
N ALA A 13 7.71 -14.17 -20.16
CA ALA A 13 6.66 -14.66 -19.29
C ALA A 13 5.94 -13.42 -18.74
N VAL A 14 4.75 -13.14 -19.24
CA VAL A 14 3.82 -12.19 -18.62
C VAL A 14 3.37 -12.86 -17.33
N THR A 15 4.05 -12.56 -16.22
CA THR A 15 3.55 -12.91 -14.90
C THR A 15 2.23 -12.17 -14.73
N SER A 16 1.13 -12.92 -14.62
CA SER A 16 -0.16 -12.33 -14.25
C SER A 16 0.04 -11.55 -12.96
N LEU A 17 -0.24 -10.25 -12.98
CA LEU A 17 -0.38 -9.48 -11.75
C LEU A 17 -1.36 -10.25 -10.85
N PRO A 18 -1.05 -10.52 -9.57
CA PRO A 18 -2.07 -10.98 -8.64
C PRO A 18 -3.35 -10.17 -8.82
N ALA A 19 -4.48 -10.86 -8.97
CA ALA A 19 -5.78 -10.23 -9.14
C ALA A 19 -5.97 -9.17 -8.05
N GLU A 20 -6.48 -7.99 -8.44
CA GLU A 20 -6.83 -6.95 -7.48
C GLU A 20 -7.67 -7.55 -6.35
N ASP A 21 -7.32 -7.22 -5.11
CA ASP A 21 -8.07 -7.65 -3.93
C ASP A 21 -9.55 -7.29 -4.08
N GLU A 22 -10.40 -8.31 -4.18
CA GLU A 22 -11.85 -8.14 -4.33
C GLU A 22 -12.51 -7.70 -3.02
N TRP A 23 -11.81 -7.77 -1.89
CA TRP A 23 -12.40 -7.42 -0.60
C TRP A 23 -12.77 -5.93 -0.53
N ARG A 24 -13.99 -5.64 -0.09
CA ARG A 24 -14.47 -4.29 0.23
C ARG A 24 -15.23 -4.33 1.57
N PRO A 25 -15.21 -3.24 2.35
CA PRO A 25 -16.02 -3.17 3.56
C PRO A 25 -17.52 -3.27 3.20
N GLY A 26 -18.27 -4.06 3.96
CA GLY A 26 -19.71 -4.23 3.72
C GLY A 26 -20.56 -3.00 4.06
N ASN A 27 -19.99 -2.04 4.79
CA ASN A 27 -20.62 -0.77 5.15
C ASN A 27 -19.84 0.40 4.57
N ALA A 28 -20.53 1.48 4.26
CA ALA A 28 -19.90 2.74 3.90
C ALA A 28 -19.02 3.25 5.08
N PRO A 29 -17.86 3.86 4.79
CA PRO A 29 -17.01 4.41 5.82
C PRO A 29 -17.74 5.53 6.58
N ARG A 30 -17.62 5.53 7.91
CA ARG A 30 -18.09 6.65 8.73
C ARG A 30 -17.04 7.74 8.71
N THR A 31 -17.39 8.93 8.24
CA THR A 31 -16.51 10.10 8.24
C THR A 31 -16.64 10.87 9.55
N LEU A 32 -15.53 11.43 10.00
CA LEU A 32 -15.48 12.36 11.13
C LEU A 32 -15.13 13.76 10.58
N PRO A 33 -16.01 14.77 10.73
CA PRO A 33 -15.67 16.13 10.32
C PRO A 33 -14.41 16.65 11.04
N PRO A 34 -13.47 17.30 10.33
CA PRO A 34 -12.28 17.92 10.95
C PRO A 34 -12.63 18.92 12.07
N GLU A 35 -13.81 19.53 12.00
CA GLU A 35 -14.29 20.52 12.97
C GLU A 35 -14.54 19.93 14.37
N MET A 36 -14.52 18.60 14.52
CA MET A 36 -14.60 17.95 15.83
C MET A 36 -13.27 17.93 16.59
N PHE A 37 -12.14 18.18 15.92
CA PHE A 37 -10.83 18.22 16.57
C PHE A 37 -10.61 19.61 17.19
N GLN A 38 -10.17 19.63 18.44
CA GLN A 38 -9.66 20.84 19.08
C GLN A 38 -8.18 20.97 18.77
N VAL A 39 -7.80 22.06 18.11
CA VAL A 39 -6.40 22.34 17.73
C VAL A 39 -5.96 23.73 18.15
N ASP A 40 -4.65 23.91 18.27
CA ASP A 40 -4.07 25.23 18.48
C ASP A 40 -4.46 26.16 17.31
N PRO A 41 -4.77 27.45 17.57
CA PRO A 41 -5.18 28.38 16.50
C PRO A 41 -4.15 28.58 15.37
N SER A 42 -2.88 28.19 15.57
CA SER A 42 -1.83 28.23 14.56
C SER A 42 -1.78 26.99 13.65
N LEU A 43 -2.60 25.98 13.92
CA LEU A 43 -2.63 24.72 13.18
C LEU A 43 -3.98 24.50 12.50
N GLU A 44 -3.97 23.72 11.42
CA GLU A 44 -5.17 23.26 10.72
C GLU A 44 -5.22 21.73 10.66
N VAL A 45 -6.44 21.18 10.54
CA VAL A 45 -6.66 19.75 10.32
C VAL A 45 -7.50 19.59 9.06
N THR A 46 -7.00 18.82 8.11
CA THR A 46 -7.67 18.50 6.86
C THR A 46 -7.67 17.00 6.64
N VAL A 47 -8.59 16.53 5.80
CA VAL A 47 -8.61 15.12 5.38
C VAL A 47 -7.71 14.97 4.16
N TRP A 48 -6.63 14.20 4.29
CA TRP A 48 -5.70 13.95 3.19
C TRP A 48 -6.06 12.70 2.36
N ALA A 49 -6.44 11.59 3.01
CA ALA A 49 -6.86 10.36 2.33
C ALA A 49 -8.03 9.67 3.05
N THR A 50 -8.85 8.93 2.28
CA THR A 50 -10.01 8.17 2.79
C THR A 50 -10.17 6.84 2.05
N THR A 51 -10.94 5.91 2.61
CA THR A 51 -11.44 4.75 1.86
C THR A 51 -12.15 5.22 0.58
N PRO A 52 -11.81 4.69 -0.61
CA PRO A 52 -11.11 3.42 -0.88
C PRO A 52 -9.59 3.50 -1.09
N GLN A 53 -8.95 4.65 -0.92
CA GLN A 53 -7.49 4.79 -1.09
C GLN A 53 -6.72 3.89 -0.12
N LEU A 54 -7.24 3.72 1.10
CA LEU A 54 -6.70 2.84 2.13
C LEU A 54 -7.81 2.28 3.02
N TYR A 55 -7.47 1.25 3.81
CA TYR A 55 -8.35 0.63 4.79
C TYR A 55 -7.60 0.30 6.08
N ASN A 56 -8.18 0.71 7.22
CA ASN A 56 -7.71 0.32 8.56
C ASN A 56 -6.18 0.48 8.76
N PRO A 57 -5.64 1.70 8.62
CA PRO A 57 -4.20 1.94 8.75
C PRO A 57 -3.68 1.55 10.14
N THR A 58 -2.58 0.81 10.19
CA THR A 58 -1.90 0.41 11.43
C THR A 58 -0.62 1.19 11.69
N ASN A 59 0.15 1.51 10.64
CA ASN A 59 1.36 2.32 10.70
C ASN A 59 1.64 2.96 9.32
N MET A 60 2.50 3.96 9.26
CA MET A 60 2.90 4.63 8.03
C MET A 60 4.34 5.17 8.05
N ASP A 61 4.91 5.37 6.87
CA ASP A 61 6.18 6.08 6.66
C ASP A 61 6.12 6.96 5.40
N ILE A 62 6.98 7.97 5.30
CA ILE A 62 7.03 8.91 4.17
C ILE A 62 8.38 8.77 3.48
N ASP A 63 8.37 8.50 2.18
CA ASP A 63 9.61 8.34 1.43
C ASP A 63 10.18 9.68 0.90
N HIS A 64 11.34 9.59 0.23
CA HIS A 64 12.05 10.73 -0.33
C HIS A 64 11.30 11.48 -1.45
N LYS A 65 10.24 10.89 -2.04
CA LYS A 65 9.36 11.52 -3.03
C LYS A 65 8.10 12.11 -2.38
N GLY A 66 7.95 12.00 -1.06
CA GLY A 66 6.79 12.50 -0.32
C GLY A 66 5.56 11.57 -0.38
N ARG A 67 5.72 10.32 -0.84
CA ARG A 67 4.61 9.36 -0.86
C ARG A 67 4.42 8.76 0.52
N ILE A 68 3.17 8.47 0.88
CA ILE A 68 2.82 7.89 2.18
C ILE A 68 2.60 6.40 2.02
N TRP A 69 3.46 5.61 2.66
CA TRP A 69 3.38 4.16 2.71
C TRP A 69 2.62 3.74 3.95
N VAL A 70 1.60 2.90 3.81
CA VAL A 70 0.68 2.54 4.89
C VAL A 70 0.53 1.03 4.98
N THR A 71 0.75 0.46 6.17
CA THR A 71 0.33 -0.92 6.47
C THR A 71 -1.14 -0.93 6.86
N GLU A 72 -1.91 -1.86 6.30
CA GLU A 72 -3.33 -2.05 6.63
C GLU A 72 -3.52 -3.21 7.63
N GLY A 73 -4.61 -3.17 8.40
CA GLY A 73 -4.93 -4.17 9.42
C GLY A 73 -6.39 -4.63 9.39
N VAL A 74 -6.91 -4.98 8.22
CA VAL A 74 -8.28 -5.49 8.05
C VAL A 74 -8.47 -6.81 8.78
N ASN A 75 -7.47 -7.70 8.74
CA ASN A 75 -7.54 -9.02 9.37
C ASN A 75 -7.22 -9.04 10.87
N TYR A 76 -7.16 -7.88 11.54
CA TYR A 76 -6.75 -7.81 12.95
C TYR A 76 -7.73 -8.50 13.91
N ARG A 77 -7.19 -9.32 14.83
CA ARG A 77 -7.91 -10.00 15.93
C ARG A 77 -9.15 -10.78 15.43
N GLY A 78 -10.34 -10.38 15.84
CA GLY A 78 -11.60 -11.07 15.55
C GLY A 78 -11.99 -11.04 14.08
N ASN A 79 -11.32 -10.22 13.27
CA ASN A 79 -11.57 -10.08 11.84
C ASN A 79 -10.68 -10.99 10.98
N LYS A 80 -9.97 -11.96 11.58
CA LYS A 80 -9.09 -12.87 10.84
C LYS A 80 -9.84 -13.54 9.68
N GLY A 81 -9.30 -13.40 8.47
CA GLY A 81 -9.87 -13.97 7.25
C GLY A 81 -10.96 -13.10 6.61
N GLN A 82 -11.23 -11.91 7.14
CA GLN A 82 -12.14 -10.94 6.52
C GLN A 82 -11.66 -10.56 5.11
N ARG A 83 -10.35 -10.42 4.92
CA ARG A 83 -9.69 -10.24 3.62
C ARG A 83 -8.82 -11.47 3.33
N PRO A 84 -9.31 -12.45 2.54
CA PRO A 84 -8.60 -13.73 2.33
C PRO A 84 -7.23 -13.60 1.66
N ALA A 85 -7.03 -12.59 0.82
CA ALA A 85 -5.74 -12.28 0.20
C ALA A 85 -4.67 -11.79 1.21
N GLY A 86 -5.08 -11.53 2.46
CA GLY A 86 -4.23 -10.97 3.52
C GLY A 86 -4.22 -9.44 3.50
N ASP A 87 -3.67 -8.85 4.56
CA ASP A 87 -3.46 -7.41 4.64
C ASP A 87 -2.35 -6.97 3.67
N ARG A 88 -2.22 -5.65 3.48
CA ARG A 88 -1.35 -5.10 2.42
C ARG A 88 -0.60 -3.87 2.89
N VAL A 89 0.45 -3.54 2.16
CA VAL A 89 1.08 -2.22 2.16
C VAL A 89 0.56 -1.46 0.96
N VAL A 90 0.00 -0.28 1.19
CA VAL A 90 -0.40 0.66 0.13
C VAL A 90 0.51 1.87 0.10
N VAL A 91 0.70 2.43 -1.10
CA VAL A 91 1.45 3.66 -1.35
C VAL A 91 0.46 4.69 -1.85
N LEU A 92 0.33 5.78 -1.11
CA LEU A 92 -0.57 6.88 -1.38
C LEU A 92 0.22 8.07 -1.91
N GLN A 93 -0.33 8.75 -2.91
CA GLN A 93 0.33 9.88 -3.56
C GLN A 93 -0.65 11.04 -3.74
N ASP A 94 -0.08 12.23 -3.72
CA ASP A 94 -0.64 13.49 -4.21
C ASP A 94 0.18 13.86 -5.45
N THR A 95 -0.38 13.68 -6.65
CA THR A 95 0.36 13.87 -7.91
C THR A 95 0.20 15.26 -8.50
N ASP A 96 -0.77 16.04 -8.03
CA ASP A 96 -1.01 17.42 -8.48
C ASP A 96 -0.61 18.49 -7.44
N GLY A 97 -0.25 18.09 -6.22
CA GLY A 97 0.25 18.95 -5.16
C GLY A 97 -0.83 19.77 -4.47
N ASP A 98 -2.11 19.37 -4.54
CA ASP A 98 -3.22 20.10 -3.92
C ASP A 98 -3.38 19.82 -2.41
N GLY A 99 -2.54 18.94 -1.85
CA GLY A 99 -2.58 18.54 -0.46
C GLY A 99 -3.61 17.44 -0.20
N LYS A 100 -3.99 16.65 -1.22
CA LYS A 100 -4.87 15.47 -1.08
C LYS A 100 -4.32 14.29 -1.84
N CYS A 101 -4.63 13.11 -1.34
CA CYS A 101 -4.35 11.90 -2.08
C CYS A 101 -5.25 11.81 -3.32
N ASP A 102 -4.65 11.52 -4.47
CA ASP A 102 -5.33 11.27 -5.75
C ASP A 102 -5.02 9.87 -6.30
N HIS A 103 -3.95 9.23 -5.85
CA HIS A 103 -3.50 7.91 -6.30
C HIS A 103 -3.20 6.97 -5.13
N SER A 104 -3.61 5.71 -5.27
CA SER A 104 -3.31 4.62 -4.34
C SER A 104 -2.87 3.38 -5.11
N HIS A 105 -1.76 2.79 -4.66
CA HIS A 105 -1.18 1.59 -5.23
C HIS A 105 -0.93 0.54 -4.15
N THR A 106 -1.24 -0.72 -4.41
CA THR A 106 -0.88 -1.81 -3.49
C THR A 106 0.52 -2.30 -3.82
N PHE A 107 1.49 -2.02 -2.95
CA PHE A 107 2.88 -2.46 -3.16
C PHE A 107 3.05 -3.96 -2.94
N VAL A 108 2.55 -4.46 -1.80
CA VAL A 108 2.61 -5.88 -1.47
C VAL A 108 1.35 -6.29 -0.71
N GLN A 109 0.85 -7.48 -1.03
CA GLN A 109 -0.26 -8.12 -0.34
C GLN A 109 -0.02 -9.63 -0.28
N GLU A 110 -0.11 -10.19 0.91
CA GLU A 110 0.22 -11.59 1.15
C GLU A 110 -0.70 -12.18 2.21
N THR A 111 -1.09 -13.45 2.05
CA THR A 111 -1.96 -14.16 3.01
C THR A 111 -1.39 -14.24 4.42
N GLY A 112 -0.07 -14.14 4.56
CA GLY A 112 0.63 -14.08 5.84
C GLY A 112 0.50 -12.73 6.56
N PHE A 113 0.07 -11.67 5.88
CA PHE A 113 -0.12 -10.36 6.47
C PHE A 113 -1.45 -10.32 7.24
N ILE A 114 -1.32 -10.14 8.55
CA ILE A 114 -2.40 -10.07 9.52
C ILE A 114 -2.03 -8.90 10.44
N ALA A 115 -2.43 -7.70 10.01
CA ALA A 115 -2.14 -6.42 10.64
C ALA A 115 -0.66 -6.19 10.96
N PRO A 116 0.21 -6.03 9.94
CA PRO A 116 1.58 -5.56 10.16
C PRO A 116 1.56 -4.25 10.95
N LEU A 117 2.48 -4.09 11.90
CA LEU A 117 2.44 -3.00 12.88
C LEU A 117 3.54 -1.95 12.67
N GLY A 118 4.31 -2.06 11.60
CA GLY A 118 5.45 -1.18 11.36
C GLY A 118 5.93 -1.24 9.93
N ILE A 119 6.39 -0.09 9.45
CA ILE A 119 6.97 0.11 8.13
C ILE A 119 8.10 1.13 8.22
N ALA A 120 9.17 0.91 7.46
CA ALA A 120 10.25 1.88 7.26
C ALA A 120 10.80 1.77 5.84
N VAL A 121 10.88 2.89 5.12
CA VAL A 121 11.21 2.97 3.70
C VAL A 121 12.58 3.64 3.53
N PHE A 122 13.56 2.90 3.01
CA PHE A 122 14.92 3.40 2.76
C PHE A 122 15.33 3.14 1.30
N ASP A 123 15.42 4.21 0.50
CA ASP A 123 15.61 4.12 -0.96
C ASP A 123 14.59 3.16 -1.58
N ASN A 124 15.04 1.99 -2.03
CA ASN A 124 14.21 0.97 -2.66
C ASN A 124 13.99 -0.27 -1.78
N ILE A 125 14.30 -0.19 -0.48
CA ILE A 125 14.08 -1.27 0.49
C ILE A 125 13.01 -0.84 1.49
N VAL A 126 11.97 -1.67 1.63
CA VAL A 126 10.85 -1.45 2.53
C VAL A 126 10.86 -2.52 3.61
N TYR A 127 11.12 -2.12 4.85
CA TYR A 127 11.03 -3.01 6.00
C TYR A 127 9.61 -3.03 6.53
N VAL A 128 9.07 -4.21 6.81
CA VAL A 128 7.73 -4.39 7.38
C VAL A 128 7.81 -5.30 8.59
N SER A 129 7.37 -4.82 9.75
CA SER A 129 7.27 -5.67 10.93
C SER A 129 5.91 -6.37 10.94
N GLN A 130 5.92 -7.64 10.56
CA GLN A 130 4.74 -8.49 10.53
C GLN A 130 4.99 -9.70 11.44
N PRO A 131 4.49 -9.69 12.69
CA PRO A 131 4.80 -10.74 13.66
C PRO A 131 4.56 -12.15 13.10
N PRO A 132 5.51 -13.09 13.29
CA PRO A 132 6.72 -12.98 14.13
C PRO A 132 7.94 -12.37 13.42
N ASP A 133 7.81 -11.96 12.16
CA ASP A 133 8.91 -11.65 11.26
C ASP A 133 9.16 -10.14 11.10
N LEU A 134 10.40 -9.81 10.75
CA LEU A 134 10.77 -8.52 10.16
C LEU A 134 11.17 -8.78 8.71
N LEU A 135 10.31 -8.36 7.80
CA LEU A 135 10.44 -8.62 6.37
C LEU A 135 11.13 -7.43 5.69
N ALA A 136 11.89 -7.71 4.64
CA ALA A 136 12.50 -6.70 3.80
C ALA A 136 12.08 -6.94 2.35
N TYR A 137 11.36 -5.99 1.77
CA TYR A 137 10.96 -5.98 0.38
C TYR A 137 11.88 -5.06 -0.41
N THR A 138 12.15 -5.39 -1.66
CA THR A 138 12.91 -4.53 -2.57
C THR A 138 12.02 -4.14 -3.73
N ASP A 139 11.85 -2.84 -3.95
CA ASP A 139 11.33 -2.31 -5.21
C ASP A 139 12.46 -2.42 -6.26
N VAL A 140 12.38 -3.46 -7.09
CA VAL A 140 13.43 -3.82 -8.05
C VAL A 140 13.36 -2.93 -9.29
N ASN A 141 12.15 -2.58 -9.73
CA ASN A 141 11.87 -1.76 -10.90
C ASN A 141 11.93 -0.25 -10.60
N ARG A 142 11.93 0.16 -9.32
CA ARG A 142 12.06 1.55 -8.88
C ARG A 142 10.96 2.46 -9.43
N ASP A 143 9.78 1.90 -9.67
CA ASP A 143 8.60 2.67 -10.04
C ASP A 143 7.78 3.12 -8.83
N LEU A 144 8.14 2.62 -7.64
CA LEU A 144 7.74 3.13 -6.36
C LEU A 144 8.96 3.66 -5.60
#